data_AF-A0A6G2QU27-F1
#
_entry.id   AF-A0A6G2QU27-F1
#
_cell.length_a   1.000
_cell.length_b   1.000
_cell.length_c   1.000
_cell.angle_alpha   90.00
_cell.angle_beta   90.00
_cell.angle_gamma   90.00
#
_symmetry.space_group_name_H-M   'P 1'
#
loop_
_entity.id
_entity.type
_entity.pdbx_description
1 polymer ?
#
loop_
_entity_poly.entity_id
_entity_poly.type
_entity_poly.pdbx_seq_one_letter_code
_entity_poly.pdbx_strand_id
1 'polypeptide(L)'
;MTRCGRRDVTCGVFPQVGRVVSGGVQHGGMVRRAVGGTGVRGARRPEVRLPVLERFEGGGLEPDGDYDGLEFREADLSGQDGGGARFMDCALRGCALDGTRLSRARVLDSSWAGVRGVGTDLAEATWRDVELTDARLGGTQLHGAVLERVLVRGGKIDFLNLRGARLKDVVFEGCVLVEPDFGGARLERVEFVDCAVKGVEFSGAVLKDVDLRGAASLEIAGGVDRLSGAVISTAQLLDLAPVLAGELGIRVEG
;
A
#
# COMPACT_ATOMS: atom_id res chain seq x y z
N MET A 1 -53.08 26.42 72.08
CA MET A 1 -53.60 26.84 70.75
C MET A 1 -52.42 26.70 69.79
N THR A 2 -52.51 26.09 68.60
CA THR A 2 -53.66 25.92 67.67
C THR A 2 -53.88 24.43 67.28
N ARG A 3 -54.78 24.11 66.34
CA ARG A 3 -55.31 22.75 66.05
C ARG A 3 -54.86 22.15 64.69
N CYS A 4 -55.16 20.85 64.54
CA CYS A 4 -55.37 20.07 63.29
C CYS A 4 -54.11 19.58 62.51
N GLY A 5 -54.16 18.43 61.82
CA GLY A 5 -55.30 17.51 61.59
C GLY A 5 -54.91 16.09 61.13
N ARG A 6 -55.89 15.17 61.05
CA ARG A 6 -55.71 13.72 60.81
C ARG A 6 -55.69 13.28 59.34
N ARG A 7 -54.89 12.25 59.02
CA ARG A 7 -55.28 10.97 58.36
C ARG A 7 -54.01 10.06 58.28
N ASP A 8 -53.97 8.74 58.55
CA ASP A 8 -54.90 7.60 58.37
C ASP A 8 -55.15 7.24 56.89
N VAL A 9 -54.84 6.05 56.33
CA VAL A 9 -54.05 4.84 56.70
C VAL A 9 -53.71 4.13 55.34
N THR A 10 -52.84 3.13 55.11
CA THR A 10 -51.99 2.14 55.85
C THR A 10 -50.56 2.12 55.21
N CYS A 11 -49.59 1.19 55.31
CA CYS A 11 -49.26 -0.06 56.07
C CYS A 11 -47.70 -0.24 55.99
N GLY A 12 -47.00 -1.25 56.53
CA GLY A 12 -47.37 -2.38 57.39
C GLY A 12 -46.23 -3.42 57.55
N VAL A 13 -46.29 -4.22 58.64
CA VAL A 13 -45.61 -5.52 58.95
C VAL A 13 -44.09 -5.68 58.68
N PHE A 14 -43.31 -5.52 59.77
CA PHE A 14 -42.15 -6.30 60.28
C PHE A 14 -41.73 -7.65 59.62
N PRO A 15 -40.53 -8.23 59.93
CA PRO A 15 -39.22 -7.62 60.23
C PRO A 15 -38.02 -8.37 59.57
N GLN A 16 -36.81 -8.13 60.10
CA GLN A 16 -35.50 -8.71 59.77
C GLN A 16 -35.44 -10.25 59.72
N VAL A 17 -34.54 -10.80 58.87
CA VAL A 17 -33.22 -11.40 59.25
C VAL A 17 -32.51 -11.88 57.96
N GLY A 18 -31.18 -11.73 57.86
CA GLY A 18 -30.39 -12.39 56.82
C GLY A 18 -28.98 -11.83 56.62
N ARG A 19 -27.95 -12.61 56.97
CA ARG A 19 -26.55 -12.33 56.57
C ARG A 19 -26.39 -12.59 55.08
N VAL A 20 -25.76 -11.67 54.35
CA VAL A 20 -25.21 -11.97 53.02
C VAL A 20 -23.90 -12.73 53.19
N VAL A 21 -23.85 -13.97 52.69
CA VAL A 21 -22.62 -14.74 52.44
C VAL A 21 -22.72 -15.28 51.02
N SER A 22 -21.58 -15.33 50.32
CA SER A 22 -21.49 -15.61 48.89
C SER A 22 -21.99 -17.01 48.49
N GLY A 23 -22.89 -17.05 47.51
CA GLY A 23 -23.18 -18.23 46.69
C GLY A 23 -23.19 -17.82 45.22
N GLY A 24 -22.29 -18.39 44.41
CA GLY A 24 -22.13 -18.03 43.00
C GLY A 24 -23.19 -18.69 42.10
N VAL A 25 -23.74 -17.94 41.14
CA VAL A 25 -24.56 -18.48 40.06
C VAL A 25 -23.87 -18.16 38.73
N GLN A 26 -23.55 -19.20 37.96
CA GLN A 26 -22.96 -19.06 36.64
C GLN A 26 -24.02 -18.60 35.64
N HIS A 27 -24.13 -17.29 35.42
CA HIS A 27 -24.80 -16.80 34.22
C HIS A 27 -23.95 -17.15 33.00
N GLY A 28 -24.45 -18.08 32.19
CA GLY A 28 -23.84 -18.45 30.91
C GLY A 28 -23.73 -17.23 30.01
N GLY A 29 -22.53 -16.65 29.94
CA GLY A 29 -22.26 -15.50 29.10
C GLY A 29 -22.51 -15.87 27.64
N MET A 30 -23.59 -15.31 27.08
CA MET A 30 -23.94 -15.48 25.67
C MET A 30 -22.75 -14.97 24.85
N VAL A 31 -21.97 -15.88 24.26
CA VAL A 31 -20.73 -15.53 23.57
C VAL A 31 -21.10 -14.63 22.39
N ARG A 32 -20.88 -13.32 22.57
CA ARG A 32 -20.88 -12.35 21.49
C ARG A 32 -19.74 -12.73 20.57
N ARG A 33 -20.06 -13.59 19.60
CA ARG A 33 -19.21 -13.99 18.49
C ARG A 33 -18.72 -12.70 17.86
N ALA A 34 -17.43 -12.39 18.03
CA ALA A 34 -16.85 -11.17 17.48
C ALA A 34 -17.15 -11.14 15.98
N VAL A 35 -17.66 -10.02 15.49
CA VAL A 35 -17.83 -9.83 14.04
C VAL A 35 -16.45 -10.01 13.42
N GLY A 36 -16.32 -10.99 12.52
CA GLY A 36 -15.03 -11.33 11.91
C GLY A 36 -14.42 -10.07 11.29
N GLY A 37 -13.18 -9.75 11.67
CA GLY A 37 -12.57 -8.47 11.34
C GLY A 37 -12.59 -8.22 9.83
N THR A 38 -13.26 -7.14 9.42
CA THR A 38 -13.37 -6.68 8.04
C THR A 38 -12.08 -5.98 7.60
N GLY A 39 -10.94 -6.65 7.84
CA GLY A 39 -9.61 -6.13 7.56
C GLY A 39 -9.06 -6.63 6.23
N VAL A 40 -8.39 -5.74 5.52
CA VAL A 40 -7.45 -6.08 4.45
C VAL A 40 -6.40 -7.05 5.00
N ARG A 41 -6.03 -8.08 4.23
CA ARG A 41 -4.81 -8.84 4.51
C ARG A 41 -3.60 -7.97 4.18
N GLY A 42 -2.80 -7.62 5.17
CA GLY A 42 -1.59 -6.83 4.96
C GLY A 42 -0.57 -7.49 4.03
N ALA A 43 0.24 -6.66 3.38
CA ALA A 43 1.32 -7.07 2.49
C ALA A 43 2.47 -7.72 3.25
N ARG A 44 3.04 -8.80 2.70
CA ARG A 44 4.34 -9.29 3.14
C ARG A 44 5.44 -8.36 2.62
N ARG A 45 6.12 -7.67 3.53
CA ARG A 45 7.35 -6.93 3.20
C ARG A 45 8.44 -7.89 2.71
N PRO A 46 9.40 -7.43 1.88
CA PRO A 46 10.58 -8.20 1.52
C PRO A 46 11.46 -8.50 2.74
N GLU A 47 12.32 -9.52 2.63
CA GLU A 47 13.38 -9.82 3.60
C GLU A 47 14.78 -9.73 2.93
N VAL A 48 15.10 -8.58 2.33
CA VAL A 48 16.40 -8.38 1.65
C VAL A 48 17.56 -8.55 2.63
N ARG A 49 18.47 -9.49 2.34
CA ARG A 49 19.63 -9.85 3.17
C ARG A 49 20.88 -10.02 2.31
N LEU A 50 21.30 -8.92 1.69
CA LEU A 50 22.44 -8.85 0.78
C LEU A 50 23.72 -9.49 1.39
N PRO A 51 24.52 -10.21 0.59
CA PRO A 51 25.82 -10.72 0.99
C PRO A 51 26.87 -9.58 1.07
N VAL A 52 28.14 -9.95 1.28
CA VAL A 52 29.25 -9.02 1.01
C VAL A 52 29.28 -8.78 -0.49
N LEU A 53 29.13 -7.51 -0.90
CA LEU A 53 29.05 -7.13 -2.30
C LEU A 53 30.42 -6.82 -2.89
N GLU A 54 30.66 -7.28 -4.12
CA GLU A 54 31.78 -6.80 -4.94
C GLU A 54 31.38 -5.50 -5.64
N ARG A 55 32.36 -4.63 -5.95
CA ARG A 55 32.08 -3.36 -6.63
C ARG A 55 31.89 -3.61 -8.12
N PHE A 56 30.88 -2.97 -8.72
CA PHE A 56 30.81 -2.86 -10.17
C PHE A 56 31.91 -1.92 -10.69
N GLU A 57 32.99 -2.49 -11.25
CA GLU A 57 34.16 -1.76 -11.77
C GLU A 57 33.95 -1.12 -13.15
N GLY A 58 32.74 -1.21 -13.71
CA GLY A 58 32.37 -0.62 -15.01
C GLY A 58 32.28 -1.64 -16.15
N GLY A 59 32.01 -1.12 -17.35
CA GLY A 59 31.67 -1.89 -18.56
C GLY A 59 30.35 -1.43 -19.20
N GLY A 60 29.43 -0.94 -18.37
CA GLY A 60 28.06 -0.62 -18.74
C GLY A 60 27.11 -1.81 -18.54
N LEU A 61 25.83 -1.58 -18.78
CA LEU A 61 24.83 -2.67 -18.83
C LEU A 61 24.90 -3.40 -20.17
N GLU A 62 24.76 -4.73 -20.12
CA GLU A 62 24.70 -5.63 -21.26
C GLU A 62 23.31 -6.31 -21.35
N PRO A 63 22.73 -6.50 -22.55
CA PRO A 63 21.49 -7.25 -22.72
C PRO A 63 21.64 -8.70 -22.27
N ASP A 64 20.64 -9.23 -21.56
CA ASP A 64 20.64 -10.53 -20.88
C ASP A 64 21.84 -10.74 -19.91
N GLY A 65 22.55 -9.68 -19.51
CA GLY A 65 23.68 -9.71 -18.59
C GLY A 65 23.30 -10.19 -17.19
N ASP A 66 24.23 -10.90 -16.53
CA ASP A 66 23.99 -11.54 -15.23
C ASP A 66 24.83 -10.86 -14.12
N TYR A 67 24.16 -10.07 -13.29
CA TYR A 67 24.74 -9.31 -12.19
C TYR A 67 24.34 -9.97 -10.86
N ASP A 68 25.32 -10.52 -10.15
CA ASP A 68 25.13 -11.32 -8.94
C ASP A 68 26.06 -10.81 -7.83
N GLY A 69 25.51 -10.37 -6.70
CA GLY A 69 26.30 -9.87 -5.56
C GLY A 69 27.03 -8.53 -5.78
N LEU A 70 26.54 -7.65 -6.67
CA LEU A 70 27.26 -6.42 -7.05
C LEU A 70 26.70 -5.13 -6.42
N GLU A 71 27.60 -4.23 -5.99
CA GLU A 71 27.29 -2.83 -5.66
C GLU A 71 27.64 -1.89 -6.83
N PHE A 72 26.60 -1.31 -7.42
CA PHE A 72 26.66 -0.18 -8.34
C PHE A 72 26.56 1.10 -7.51
N ARG A 73 27.67 1.82 -7.33
CA ARG A 73 27.73 3.07 -6.55
C ARG A 73 27.95 4.28 -7.44
N GLU A 74 26.99 5.20 -7.42
CA GLU A 74 26.97 6.47 -8.17
C GLU A 74 27.19 6.31 -9.68
N ALA A 75 26.90 5.10 -10.19
CA ALA A 75 27.10 4.74 -11.59
C ALA A 75 26.12 5.50 -12.49
N ASP A 76 26.66 6.08 -13.57
CA ASP A 76 25.84 6.60 -14.66
C ASP A 76 25.49 5.45 -15.62
N LEU A 77 24.24 5.01 -15.59
CA LEU A 77 23.70 3.96 -16.46
C LEU A 77 22.78 4.56 -17.55
N SER A 78 22.78 5.89 -17.72
CA SER A 78 21.84 6.61 -18.59
C SER A 78 21.95 6.15 -20.05
N GLY A 79 20.81 5.87 -20.68
CA GLY A 79 20.71 5.39 -22.06
C GLY A 79 21.27 3.98 -22.34
N GLN A 80 21.81 3.28 -21.33
CA GLN A 80 22.39 1.93 -21.49
C GLN A 80 21.31 0.85 -21.67
N ASP A 81 21.73 -0.34 -22.09
CA ASP A 81 20.86 -1.45 -22.50
C ASP A 81 21.14 -2.71 -21.69
N GLY A 82 20.38 -2.91 -20.61
CA GLY A 82 20.30 -4.15 -19.85
C GLY A 82 18.96 -4.85 -20.06
N GLY A 83 18.38 -4.80 -21.26
CA GLY A 83 17.16 -5.54 -21.58
C GLY A 83 17.33 -7.04 -21.30
N GLY A 84 16.44 -7.62 -20.49
CA GLY A 84 16.53 -9.02 -20.04
C GLY A 84 17.50 -9.30 -18.88
N ALA A 85 18.36 -8.34 -18.51
CA ALA A 85 19.41 -8.55 -17.51
C ALA A 85 18.90 -8.99 -16.13
N ARG A 86 19.67 -9.81 -15.43
CA ARG A 86 19.41 -10.28 -14.07
C ARG A 86 20.24 -9.47 -13.07
N PHE A 87 19.59 -9.05 -11.99
CA PHE A 87 20.20 -8.47 -10.80
C PHE A 87 19.79 -9.33 -9.61
N MET A 88 20.68 -10.21 -9.14
CA MET A 88 20.52 -10.98 -7.91
C MET A 88 21.42 -10.42 -6.82
N ASP A 89 20.90 -10.30 -5.60
CA ASP A 89 21.70 -9.87 -4.43
C ASP A 89 22.48 -8.56 -4.68
N CYS A 90 21.91 -7.64 -5.47
CA CYS A 90 22.58 -6.42 -5.93
C CYS A 90 22.17 -5.19 -5.10
N ALA A 91 23.08 -4.21 -5.02
CA ALA A 91 22.79 -2.88 -4.52
C ALA A 91 23.03 -1.80 -5.58
N LEU A 92 22.01 -1.03 -5.94
CA LEU A 92 22.15 0.19 -6.75
C LEU A 92 22.05 1.40 -5.82
N ARG A 93 23.09 2.22 -5.73
CA ARG A 93 23.17 3.37 -4.81
C ARG A 93 23.47 4.66 -5.56
N GLY A 94 22.51 5.57 -5.62
CA GLY A 94 22.67 6.89 -6.26
C GLY A 94 22.81 6.85 -7.80
N CYS A 95 22.53 5.71 -8.43
CA CYS A 95 22.69 5.51 -9.87
C CYS A 95 21.77 6.42 -10.70
N ALA A 96 22.27 6.85 -11.87
CA ALA A 96 21.48 7.48 -12.91
C ALA A 96 20.88 6.42 -13.83
N LEU A 97 19.58 6.51 -14.08
CA LEU A 97 18.78 5.58 -14.89
C LEU A 97 18.03 6.32 -16.01
N ASP A 98 18.51 7.50 -16.40
CA ASP A 98 17.88 8.39 -17.38
C ASP A 98 17.85 7.73 -18.78
N GLY A 99 16.66 7.34 -19.25
CA GLY A 99 16.48 6.60 -20.51
C GLY A 99 17.07 5.18 -20.55
N THR A 100 17.50 4.62 -19.43
CA THR A 100 18.08 3.26 -19.36
C THR A 100 17.03 2.20 -19.69
N ARG A 101 17.40 1.21 -20.49
CA ARG A 101 16.52 0.12 -20.93
C ARG A 101 16.82 -1.15 -20.14
N LEU A 102 15.80 -1.60 -19.40
CA LEU A 102 15.78 -2.76 -18.51
C LEU A 102 14.46 -3.55 -18.70
N SER A 103 13.86 -3.49 -19.89
CA SER A 103 12.65 -4.27 -20.19
C SER A 103 12.93 -5.77 -20.08
N ARG A 104 11.99 -6.51 -19.46
CA ARG A 104 12.10 -7.92 -19.03
C ARG A 104 13.24 -8.22 -18.04
N ALA A 105 13.91 -7.22 -17.47
CA ALA A 105 14.95 -7.44 -16.46
C ALA A 105 14.39 -8.14 -15.20
N ARG A 106 15.26 -8.84 -14.49
CA ARG A 106 14.91 -9.69 -13.33
C ARG A 106 15.65 -9.22 -12.09
N VAL A 107 14.99 -8.40 -11.28
CA VAL A 107 15.52 -7.85 -10.02
C VAL A 107 15.06 -8.73 -8.87
N LEU A 108 16.01 -9.37 -8.19
CA LEU A 108 15.80 -10.42 -7.21
C LEU A 108 16.62 -10.11 -5.94
N ASP A 109 15.99 -10.17 -4.77
CA ASP A 109 16.67 -10.12 -3.46
C ASP A 109 17.59 -8.89 -3.29
N SER A 110 17.21 -7.75 -3.89
CA SER A 110 18.08 -6.59 -4.18
C SER A 110 17.61 -5.28 -3.51
N SER A 111 18.53 -4.30 -3.36
CA SER A 111 18.24 -2.99 -2.75
C SER A 111 18.66 -1.81 -3.64
N TRP A 112 17.70 -0.97 -4.02
CA TRP A 112 17.91 0.19 -4.89
C TRP A 112 17.66 1.48 -4.07
N ALA A 113 18.71 2.24 -3.78
CA ALA A 113 18.68 3.39 -2.87
C ALA A 113 19.12 4.69 -3.55
N GLY A 114 18.28 5.73 -3.50
CA GLY A 114 18.59 7.05 -4.07
C GLY A 114 18.72 7.08 -5.60
N VAL A 115 18.27 6.03 -6.30
CA VAL A 115 18.30 5.97 -7.77
C VAL A 115 17.46 7.09 -8.39
N ARG A 116 17.91 7.64 -9.51
CA ARG A 116 17.26 8.76 -10.19
C ARG A 116 17.17 8.51 -11.69
N GLY A 117 16.10 8.94 -12.34
CA GLY A 117 15.99 8.81 -13.79
C GLY A 117 14.66 9.26 -14.38
N VAL A 118 14.70 9.84 -15.58
CA VAL A 118 13.52 10.10 -16.42
C VAL A 118 13.47 9.06 -17.56
N GLY A 119 12.29 8.50 -17.81
CA GLY A 119 12.04 7.61 -18.95
C GLY A 119 12.68 6.22 -18.84
N THR A 120 13.06 5.76 -17.65
CA THR A 120 13.59 4.40 -17.42
C THR A 120 12.58 3.34 -17.86
N ASP A 121 13.00 2.43 -18.74
CA ASP A 121 12.18 1.32 -19.22
C ASP A 121 12.42 0.07 -18.38
N LEU A 122 11.40 -0.37 -17.65
CA LEU A 122 11.32 -1.64 -16.91
C LEU A 122 10.07 -2.44 -17.35
N ALA A 123 9.61 -2.26 -18.61
CA ALA A 123 8.44 -2.95 -19.12
C ALA A 123 8.61 -4.48 -19.02
N GLU A 124 7.55 -5.19 -18.60
CA GLU A 124 7.56 -6.64 -18.37
C GLU A 124 8.63 -7.15 -17.35
N ALA A 125 9.30 -6.27 -16.61
CA ALA A 125 10.31 -6.66 -15.63
C ALA A 125 9.70 -7.51 -14.49
N THR A 126 10.51 -8.40 -13.92
CA THR A 126 10.16 -9.17 -12.71
C THR A 126 10.96 -8.66 -11.52
N TRP A 127 10.25 -8.15 -10.52
CA TRP A 127 10.79 -7.66 -9.26
C TRP A 127 10.31 -8.58 -8.15
N ARG A 128 11.22 -9.24 -7.44
CA ARG A 128 10.88 -10.09 -6.31
C ARG A 128 11.84 -9.84 -5.15
N ASP A 129 11.30 -9.69 -3.93
CA ASP A 129 12.07 -9.45 -2.72
C ASP A 129 12.98 -8.20 -2.89
N VAL A 130 12.37 -7.04 -3.19
CA VAL A 130 13.13 -5.81 -3.54
C VAL A 130 12.77 -4.64 -2.64
N GLU A 131 13.78 -3.89 -2.17
CA GLU A 131 13.60 -2.58 -1.54
C GLU A 131 14.03 -1.45 -2.48
N LEU A 132 13.14 -0.48 -2.73
CA LEU A 132 13.41 0.76 -3.47
C LEU A 132 13.24 1.94 -2.52
N THR A 133 14.34 2.59 -2.11
CA THR A 133 14.34 3.70 -1.13
C THR A 133 14.77 5.03 -1.75
N ASP A 134 14.07 6.11 -1.44
CA ASP A 134 14.38 7.50 -1.82
C ASP A 134 14.59 7.75 -3.33
N ALA A 135 13.88 6.98 -4.16
CA ALA A 135 13.96 7.08 -5.61
C ALA A 135 13.40 8.41 -6.15
N ARG A 136 13.99 8.93 -7.23
CA ARG A 136 13.50 10.11 -7.97
C ARG A 136 13.29 9.76 -9.43
N LEU A 137 12.10 9.28 -9.73
CA LEU A 137 11.78 8.61 -10.99
C LEU A 137 10.65 9.34 -11.72
N GLY A 138 10.80 9.61 -13.02
CA GLY A 138 9.80 10.30 -13.83
C GLY A 138 9.50 9.57 -15.12
N GLY A 139 8.23 9.23 -15.37
CA GLY A 139 7.82 8.50 -16.58
C GLY A 139 8.38 7.08 -16.65
N THR A 140 8.67 6.44 -15.51
CA THR A 140 9.18 5.06 -15.46
C THR A 140 8.12 4.08 -15.96
N GLN A 141 8.53 3.18 -16.86
CA GLN A 141 7.65 2.19 -17.48
C GLN A 141 7.76 0.85 -16.75
N LEU A 142 6.69 0.39 -16.12
CA LEU A 142 6.54 -0.93 -15.50
C LEU A 142 5.28 -1.66 -16.03
N HIS A 143 4.86 -1.33 -17.25
CA HIS A 143 3.68 -1.95 -17.85
C HIS A 143 3.93 -3.45 -18.09
N GLY A 144 2.94 -4.28 -17.74
CA GLY A 144 3.05 -5.74 -17.77
C GLY A 144 3.98 -6.36 -16.70
N ALA A 145 4.68 -5.57 -15.89
CA ALA A 145 5.65 -6.05 -14.91
C ALA A 145 5.02 -6.93 -13.80
N VAL A 146 5.85 -7.74 -13.14
CA VAL A 146 5.45 -8.59 -12.01
C VAL A 146 6.24 -8.17 -10.77
N LEU A 147 5.56 -7.66 -9.76
CA LEU A 147 6.13 -7.22 -8.49
C LEU A 147 5.62 -8.14 -7.37
N GLU A 148 6.50 -8.89 -6.71
CA GLU A 148 6.16 -9.73 -5.56
C GLU A 148 7.06 -9.44 -4.33
N ARG A 149 6.47 -9.04 -3.20
CA ARG A 149 7.21 -8.59 -2.00
C ARG A 149 8.17 -7.45 -2.36
N VAL A 150 7.59 -6.28 -2.63
CA VAL A 150 8.34 -5.06 -2.98
C VAL A 150 7.98 -3.95 -2.01
N LEU A 151 8.99 -3.30 -1.43
CA LEU A 151 8.83 -2.10 -0.61
C LEU A 151 9.38 -0.90 -1.39
N VAL A 152 8.53 0.07 -1.68
CA VAL A 152 8.94 1.40 -2.15
C VAL A 152 8.79 2.36 -0.98
N ARG A 153 9.89 3.01 -0.56
CA ARG A 153 9.92 3.88 0.62
C ARG A 153 10.52 5.24 0.29
N GLY A 154 9.78 6.32 0.59
CA GLY A 154 10.21 7.69 0.36
C GLY A 154 10.35 8.04 -1.12
N GLY A 155 11.01 9.16 -1.40
CA GLY A 155 11.22 9.64 -2.76
C GLY A 155 9.96 10.21 -3.46
N LYS A 156 10.10 10.47 -4.76
CA LYS A 156 9.05 11.04 -5.62
C LYS A 156 9.04 10.28 -6.94
N ILE A 157 7.87 9.78 -7.32
CA ILE A 157 7.68 9.02 -8.55
C ILE A 157 6.52 9.65 -9.34
N ASP A 158 6.86 10.23 -10.49
CA ASP A 158 5.93 10.92 -11.39
C ASP A 158 5.63 10.04 -12.61
N PHE A 159 4.37 10.02 -13.06
CA PHE A 159 3.91 9.32 -14.28
C PHE A 159 4.29 7.83 -14.31
N LEU A 160 4.12 7.12 -13.19
CA LEU A 160 4.48 5.72 -13.02
C LEU A 160 3.51 4.80 -13.79
N ASN A 161 3.92 4.27 -14.94
CA ASN A 161 3.08 3.41 -15.76
C ASN A 161 3.16 1.95 -15.29
N LEU A 162 2.15 1.47 -14.56
CA LEU A 162 1.97 0.09 -14.10
C LEU A 162 0.83 -0.64 -14.85
N ARG A 163 0.48 -0.19 -16.07
CA ARG A 163 -0.65 -0.75 -16.84
C ARG A 163 -0.48 -2.25 -17.08
N GLY A 164 -1.53 -3.02 -16.78
CA GLY A 164 -1.56 -4.48 -16.91
C GLY A 164 -0.62 -5.25 -15.95
N ALA A 165 0.13 -4.56 -15.08
CA ALA A 165 1.08 -5.19 -14.16
C ALA A 165 0.41 -6.08 -13.12
N ARG A 166 1.21 -6.90 -12.43
CA ARG A 166 0.77 -7.78 -11.34
C ARG A 166 1.55 -7.42 -10.08
N LEU A 167 0.90 -6.74 -9.15
CA LEU A 167 1.43 -6.36 -7.85
C LEU A 167 0.89 -7.32 -6.80
N LYS A 168 1.77 -7.96 -6.05
CA LYS A 168 1.42 -8.91 -5.00
C LYS A 168 2.31 -8.68 -3.78
N ASP A 169 1.73 -8.39 -2.62
CA ASP A 169 2.51 -8.00 -1.44
C ASP A 169 3.42 -6.78 -1.74
N VAL A 170 2.83 -5.62 -2.06
CA VAL A 170 3.58 -4.40 -2.39
C VAL A 170 3.23 -3.28 -1.41
N VAL A 171 4.24 -2.59 -0.89
CA VAL A 171 4.05 -1.47 0.04
C VAL A 171 4.66 -0.20 -0.56
N PHE A 172 3.89 0.87 -0.59
CA PHE A 172 4.37 2.23 -0.80
C PHE A 172 4.34 2.96 0.57
N GLU A 173 5.47 3.49 1.03
CA GLU A 173 5.65 4.06 2.37
C GLU A 173 6.31 5.45 2.31
N GLY A 174 5.59 6.51 2.68
CA GLY A 174 6.10 7.89 2.67
C GLY A 174 6.42 8.46 1.26
N CYS A 175 5.90 7.82 0.21
CA CYS A 175 6.17 8.19 -1.18
C CYS A 175 5.28 9.35 -1.64
N VAL A 176 5.83 10.23 -2.49
CA VAL A 176 5.01 11.13 -3.33
C VAL A 176 4.81 10.48 -4.68
N LEU A 177 3.56 10.11 -5.01
CA LEU A 177 3.19 9.48 -6.27
C LEU A 177 2.27 10.42 -7.06
N VAL A 178 2.72 10.90 -8.22
CA VAL A 178 1.94 11.79 -9.10
C VAL A 178 1.61 11.08 -10.40
N GLU A 179 0.32 10.99 -10.72
CA GLU A 179 -0.24 10.29 -11.87
C GLU A 179 0.29 8.84 -12.06
N PRO A 180 0.25 7.99 -11.00
CA PRO A 180 0.53 6.57 -11.15
C PRO A 180 -0.65 5.86 -11.82
N ASP A 181 -0.37 5.06 -12.84
CA ASP A 181 -1.40 4.41 -13.66
C ASP A 181 -1.40 2.89 -13.48
N PHE A 182 -2.45 2.38 -12.86
CA PHE A 182 -2.69 0.95 -12.63
C PHE A 182 -3.72 0.38 -13.63
N GLY A 183 -3.91 1.00 -14.79
CA GLY A 183 -4.92 0.62 -15.77
C GLY A 183 -4.82 -0.86 -16.20
N GLY A 184 -5.87 -1.64 -15.95
CA GLY A 184 -5.89 -3.09 -16.20
C GLY A 184 -4.98 -3.94 -15.31
N ALA A 185 -4.30 -3.36 -14.32
CA ALA A 185 -3.40 -4.05 -13.41
C ALA A 185 -4.15 -4.95 -12.41
N ARG A 186 -3.42 -5.86 -11.76
CA ARG A 186 -3.92 -6.72 -10.67
C ARG A 186 -3.14 -6.42 -9.40
N LEU A 187 -3.85 -5.94 -8.37
CA LEU A 187 -3.28 -5.57 -7.08
C LEU A 187 -3.79 -6.57 -6.02
N GLU A 188 -2.90 -7.34 -5.42
CA GLU A 188 -3.21 -8.27 -4.32
C GLU A 188 -2.35 -7.97 -3.08
N ARG A 189 -2.96 -7.54 -1.97
CA ARG A 189 -2.23 -7.10 -0.75
C ARG A 189 -1.26 -5.97 -1.10
N VAL A 190 -1.83 -4.80 -1.39
CA VAL A 190 -1.08 -3.59 -1.72
C VAL A 190 -1.44 -2.50 -0.71
N GLU A 191 -0.43 -1.89 -0.10
CA GLU A 191 -0.58 -0.88 0.96
C GLU A 191 0.00 0.47 0.53
N PHE A 192 -0.70 1.55 0.90
CA PHE A 192 -0.19 2.91 0.82
C PHE A 192 -0.18 3.51 2.23
N VAL A 193 1.01 3.83 2.74
CA VAL A 193 1.26 4.27 4.12
C VAL A 193 1.98 5.60 4.10
N ASP A 194 1.40 6.64 4.69
CA ASP A 194 1.90 8.03 4.71
C ASP A 194 2.24 8.62 3.33
N CYS A 195 1.67 8.02 2.27
CA CYS A 195 1.88 8.43 0.87
C CYS A 195 0.97 9.59 0.46
N ALA A 196 1.52 10.52 -0.32
CA ALA A 196 0.74 11.49 -1.08
C ALA A 196 0.48 10.94 -2.48
N VAL A 197 -0.75 10.46 -2.73
CA VAL A 197 -1.15 9.88 -4.02
C VAL A 197 -2.04 10.87 -4.77
N LYS A 198 -1.56 11.37 -5.91
CA LYS A 198 -2.28 12.32 -6.75
C LYS A 198 -2.55 11.75 -8.15
N GLY A 199 -3.78 11.90 -8.64
CA GLY A 199 -4.17 11.54 -10.00
C GLY A 199 -4.05 10.05 -10.32
N VAL A 200 -4.30 9.16 -9.35
CA VAL A 200 -4.17 7.71 -9.58
C VAL A 200 -5.26 7.20 -10.53
N GLU A 201 -4.86 6.40 -11.51
CA GLU A 201 -5.76 5.77 -12.49
C GLU A 201 -5.92 4.28 -12.18
N PHE A 202 -7.16 3.81 -12.01
CA PHE A 202 -7.52 2.42 -11.72
C PHE A 202 -8.35 1.75 -12.82
N SER A 203 -8.58 2.40 -13.97
CA SER A 203 -9.51 1.92 -15.01
C SER A 203 -9.24 0.49 -15.47
N GLY A 204 -10.25 -0.38 -15.32
CA GLY A 204 -10.15 -1.81 -15.64
C GLY A 204 -9.26 -2.64 -14.69
N ALA A 205 -8.68 -2.05 -13.64
CA ALA A 205 -7.89 -2.78 -12.66
C ALA A 205 -8.73 -3.76 -11.83
N VAL A 206 -8.05 -4.72 -11.20
CA VAL A 206 -8.65 -5.67 -10.26
C VAL A 206 -7.92 -5.57 -8.93
N LEU A 207 -8.62 -5.07 -7.91
CA LEU A 207 -8.11 -4.84 -6.57
C LEU A 207 -8.58 -5.97 -5.64
N LYS A 208 -7.69 -6.43 -4.77
CA LYS A 208 -7.95 -7.45 -3.75
C LYS A 208 -7.06 -7.21 -2.55
N ASP A 209 -7.64 -7.06 -1.36
CA ASP A 209 -6.86 -6.74 -0.16
C ASP A 209 -6.00 -5.45 -0.37
N VAL A 210 -6.57 -4.37 -0.93
CA VAL A 210 -5.82 -3.11 -1.12
C VAL A 210 -6.15 -2.14 0.02
N ASP A 211 -5.13 -1.62 0.72
CA ASP A 211 -5.31 -0.65 1.79
C ASP A 211 -4.89 0.76 1.35
N LEU A 212 -5.88 1.64 1.22
CA LEU A 212 -5.69 3.06 0.89
C LEU A 212 -5.78 3.94 2.15
N ARG A 213 -6.16 3.40 3.32
CA ARG A 213 -6.43 4.19 4.54
C ARG A 213 -5.22 4.97 5.05
N GLY A 214 -4.01 4.49 4.76
CA GLY A 214 -2.76 5.15 5.12
C GLY A 214 -2.30 6.23 4.13
N ALA A 215 -2.95 6.39 2.97
CA ALA A 215 -2.62 7.49 2.05
C ALA A 215 -3.02 8.84 2.67
N ALA A 216 -2.03 9.68 2.93
CA ALA A 216 -2.18 11.01 3.53
C ALA A 216 -2.93 11.99 2.61
N SER A 217 -2.86 11.77 1.29
CA SER A 217 -3.77 12.36 0.30
C SER A 217 -4.09 11.33 -0.78
N LEU A 218 -5.31 11.35 -1.32
CA LEU A 218 -5.76 10.44 -2.37
C LEU A 218 -6.64 11.19 -3.38
N GLU A 219 -6.08 11.61 -4.50
CA GLU A 219 -6.83 12.08 -5.67
C GLU A 219 -6.89 10.96 -6.72
N ILE A 220 -8.09 10.51 -7.10
CA ILE A 220 -8.31 9.48 -8.12
C ILE A 220 -8.71 10.16 -9.44
N ALA A 221 -7.98 9.88 -10.52
CA ALA A 221 -8.25 10.42 -11.86
C ALA A 221 -9.31 9.60 -12.62
N GLY A 222 -9.34 8.28 -12.40
CA GLY A 222 -10.22 7.35 -13.10
C GLY A 222 -10.29 5.97 -12.43
N GLY A 223 -11.23 5.14 -12.89
CA GLY A 223 -11.43 3.78 -12.35
C GLY A 223 -12.05 3.73 -10.95
N VAL A 224 -12.84 4.73 -10.56
CA VAL A 224 -13.51 4.80 -9.24
C VAL A 224 -14.41 3.58 -9.00
N ASP A 225 -15.04 3.10 -10.07
CA ASP A 225 -15.84 1.88 -10.16
C ASP A 225 -15.04 0.58 -9.90
N ARG A 226 -13.71 0.63 -9.96
CA ARG A 226 -12.80 -0.50 -9.68
C ARG A 226 -12.35 -0.60 -8.23
N LEU A 227 -12.74 0.33 -7.34
CA LEU A 227 -12.37 0.32 -5.92
C LEU A 227 -12.93 -0.87 -5.10
N SER A 228 -13.72 -1.76 -5.71
CA SER A 228 -14.13 -3.03 -5.10
C SER A 228 -12.89 -3.88 -4.74
N GLY A 229 -12.74 -4.21 -3.46
CA GLY A 229 -11.57 -4.91 -2.93
C GLY A 229 -10.48 -4.00 -2.33
N ALA A 230 -10.65 -2.68 -2.42
CA ALA A 230 -9.92 -1.70 -1.62
C ALA A 230 -10.65 -1.37 -0.30
N VAL A 231 -9.93 -0.77 0.64
CA VAL A 231 -10.50 -0.15 1.85
C VAL A 231 -9.95 1.28 1.98
N ILE A 232 -10.86 2.23 2.16
CA ILE A 232 -10.61 3.66 2.39
C ILE A 232 -11.05 4.08 3.80
N SER A 233 -10.60 5.24 4.26
CA SER A 233 -11.04 5.84 5.54
C SER A 233 -12.35 6.62 5.39
N THR A 234 -13.01 6.94 6.50
CA THR A 234 -14.23 7.77 6.49
C THR A 234 -13.97 9.20 5.96
N ALA A 235 -12.76 9.74 6.15
CA ALA A 235 -12.37 11.03 5.57
C ALA A 235 -12.27 10.92 4.04
N GLN A 236 -11.50 9.93 3.56
CA GLN A 236 -11.35 9.65 2.12
C GLN A 236 -12.70 9.37 1.43
N LEU A 237 -13.68 8.77 2.12
CA LEU A 237 -15.03 8.59 1.58
C LEU A 237 -15.78 9.93 1.38
N LEU A 238 -15.57 10.92 2.25
CA LEU A 238 -16.13 12.26 2.09
C LEU A 238 -15.41 13.03 0.97
N ASP A 239 -14.09 12.93 0.90
CA ASP A 239 -13.26 13.58 -0.13
C ASP A 239 -13.58 13.03 -1.54
N LEU A 240 -13.80 11.71 -1.65
CA LEU A 240 -14.17 11.04 -2.89
C LEU A 240 -15.68 11.10 -3.20
N ALA A 241 -16.53 11.61 -2.29
CA ALA A 241 -17.99 11.60 -2.48
C ALA A 241 -18.48 12.29 -3.78
N PRO A 242 -17.93 13.44 -4.23
CA PRO A 242 -18.35 14.05 -5.49
C PRO A 242 -17.99 13.20 -6.71
N VAL A 243 -16.84 12.52 -6.66
CA VAL A 243 -16.33 11.66 -7.74
C VAL A 243 -17.13 10.36 -7.82
N LEU A 244 -17.43 9.75 -6.68
CA LEU A 244 -18.33 8.59 -6.56
C LEU A 244 -19.76 8.92 -6.99
N ALA A 245 -20.27 10.11 -6.67
CA ALA A 245 -21.58 10.57 -7.12
C ALA A 245 -21.61 10.73 -8.66
N GLY A 246 -20.56 11.34 -9.24
CA GLY A 246 -20.42 11.48 -10.69
C GLY A 246 -20.42 10.14 -11.44
N GLU A 247 -19.66 9.16 -10.96
CA GLU A 247 -19.61 7.80 -11.52
C GLU A 247 -20.98 7.09 -11.46
N LEU A 248 -21.77 7.35 -10.40
CA LEU A 248 -23.14 6.85 -10.25
C LEU A 248 -24.19 7.67 -11.03
N GLY A 249 -23.79 8.70 -11.78
CA GLY A 249 -24.69 9.61 -12.48
C GLY A 249 -25.51 10.54 -11.57
N ILE A 250 -25.14 10.63 -10.29
CA ILE A 250 -25.81 11.46 -9.27
C ILE A 250 -25.29 12.89 -9.36
N ARG A 251 -26.18 13.84 -9.63
CA ARG A 251 -25.86 15.27 -9.52
C ARG A 251 -25.86 15.69 -8.05
N VAL A 252 -24.77 16.30 -7.62
CA VAL A 252 -24.68 17.01 -6.34
C VAL A 252 -24.91 18.50 -6.60
N GLU A 253 -25.83 19.09 -5.85
CA GLU A 253 -26.09 20.54 -5.79
C GLU A 253 -25.76 21.01 -4.36
N GLY A 254 -25.34 22.27 -4.20
CA GLY A 254 -24.80 22.82 -2.94
C GLY A 254 -25.37 24.17 -2.56
#